data_AF-A0A7S0A221-F1
#
_entry.id   AF-A0A7S0A221-F1
#
_cell.length_a   1.000
_cell.length_b   1.000
_cell.length_c   1.000
_cell.angle_alpha   90.00
_cell.angle_beta   90.00
_cell.angle_gamma   90.00
#
_symmetry.space_group_name_H-M   'P 1'
#
loop_
_entity.id
_entity.type
_entity.pdbx_description
1 polymer ?
#
loop_
_entity_poly.entity_id
_entity_poly.type
_entity_poly.pdbx_seq_one_letter_code
_entity_poly.pdbx_strand_id
1 'polypeptide(L)'
;MCGVCHFLFAVVVMKELRAVCCQILALCHLRGPGPTKMEGHTLASISVGRFACCLALCVVRIAVAVSLLITGLLWLATTPSTTDLILNAAALSFVMDMDELIFETMVPATVQRFVESVEPVRYRKPPLNLEALLPLATSAALVLVCYLALVSRNIQAMRTVRDELCGGNRNFVLHQNALGYVVAKESKPYNGTVGTEGLMQLAVSELRDFDFDDKEQRSAVIQNEDQFNQEVDTTYEDSADILCIDFDTFGNGSMMSDLAHWFTAAREGTGLNSGKSLSEVVWKCEDHTAFCQTHGWVRRLCPLTCGCHDPHSGLLFTSPAKGCATPCGSMLTASLGDVPCSDMDPNNAAWTEYWTAYLGFILRNVPSRVPTYQPFIDRELAGGCADTELDPVVGHDFCDEDASFLK
;
A
#
# COMPACT_ATOMS: atom_id res chain seq x y z
N MET A 1 10.69 -14.49 -24.41
CA MET A 1 10.42 -15.64 -23.53
C MET A 1 8.91 -15.84 -23.35
N CYS A 2 8.18 -14.92 -22.68
CA CYS A 2 6.73 -15.02 -22.49
C CYS A 2 5.93 -15.36 -23.78
N GLY A 3 6.18 -14.66 -24.89
CA GLY A 3 5.51 -14.95 -26.17
C GLY A 3 5.78 -16.33 -26.77
N VAL A 4 6.95 -16.94 -26.49
CA VAL A 4 7.28 -18.29 -26.99
C VAL A 4 6.46 -19.35 -26.27
N CYS A 5 6.29 -19.24 -24.95
CA CYS A 5 5.46 -20.17 -24.18
C CYS A 5 3.98 -20.07 -24.56
N HIS A 6 3.48 -18.85 -24.80
CA HIS A 6 2.11 -18.65 -25.30
C HIS A 6 1.94 -19.28 -26.69
N PHE A 7 2.93 -19.12 -27.58
CA PHE A 7 2.92 -19.73 -28.90
C PHE A 7 2.92 -21.26 -28.84
N LEU A 8 3.84 -21.85 -28.06
CA LEU A 8 3.92 -23.30 -27.91
C LEU A 8 2.61 -23.87 -27.34
N PHE A 9 2.08 -23.27 -26.27
CA PHE A 9 0.81 -23.70 -25.68
C PHE A 9 -0.35 -23.62 -26.68
N ALA A 10 -0.47 -22.50 -27.41
CA ALA A 10 -1.50 -22.34 -28.43
C ALA A 10 -1.36 -23.39 -29.56
N VAL A 11 -0.14 -23.71 -29.99
CA VAL A 11 0.10 -24.75 -31.01
C VAL A 11 -0.34 -26.13 -30.52
N VAL A 12 -0.08 -26.48 -29.25
CA VAL A 12 -0.52 -27.77 -28.70
C VAL A 12 -2.04 -27.85 -28.63
N VAL A 13 -2.73 -26.81 -28.17
CA VAL A 13 -4.21 -26.80 -28.16
C VAL A 13 -4.79 -26.86 -29.57
N MET A 14 -4.17 -26.17 -30.53
CA MET A 14 -4.59 -26.19 -31.94
C MET A 14 -4.42 -27.57 -32.59
N LYS A 15 -3.41 -28.35 -32.18
CA LYS A 15 -3.26 -29.75 -32.59
C LYS A 15 -4.49 -30.56 -32.16
N GLU A 16 -4.95 -30.40 -30.91
CA GLU A 16 -6.11 -31.11 -30.39
C GLU A 16 -7.41 -30.66 -31.07
N LEU A 17 -7.63 -29.34 -31.23
CA LEU A 17 -8.79 -28.82 -31.96
C LEU A 17 -8.85 -29.33 -33.41
N ARG A 18 -7.70 -29.44 -34.08
CA ARG A 18 -7.63 -30.02 -35.42
C ARG A 18 -8.02 -31.50 -35.40
N ALA A 19 -7.52 -32.27 -34.45
CA ALA A 19 -7.85 -33.69 -34.31
C ALA A 19 -9.36 -33.89 -34.14
N VAL A 20 -10.01 -33.11 -33.26
CA VAL A 20 -11.45 -33.18 -33.04
C VAL A 20 -12.25 -32.73 -34.28
N CYS A 21 -11.83 -31.68 -34.98
CA CYS A 21 -12.46 -31.26 -36.23
C CYS A 21 -12.39 -32.35 -37.32
N CYS A 22 -11.23 -33.00 -37.47
CA CYS A 22 -11.07 -34.13 -38.39
C CYS A 22 -11.96 -35.31 -37.98
N GLN A 23 -12.09 -35.59 -36.68
CA GLN A 23 -12.98 -36.62 -36.14
C GLN A 23 -14.45 -36.31 -36.46
N ILE A 24 -14.90 -35.07 -36.31
CA ILE A 24 -16.26 -34.65 -36.67
C ILE A 24 -16.50 -34.82 -38.18
N LEU A 25 -15.55 -34.41 -39.03
CA LEU A 25 -15.67 -34.56 -40.49
C LEU A 25 -15.79 -36.05 -40.89
N ALA A 26 -14.99 -36.92 -40.27
CA ALA A 26 -15.05 -38.35 -40.47
C ALA A 26 -16.39 -38.95 -40.01
N LEU A 27 -16.89 -38.56 -38.83
CA LEU A 27 -18.20 -38.99 -38.33
C LEU A 27 -19.34 -38.53 -39.25
N CYS A 28 -19.27 -37.32 -39.78
CA CYS A 28 -20.27 -36.78 -40.72
C CYS A 28 -20.30 -37.56 -42.03
N HIS A 29 -19.14 -38.05 -42.52
CA HIS A 29 -19.08 -38.92 -43.71
C HIS A 29 -19.66 -40.32 -43.47
N LEU A 30 -19.56 -40.85 -42.26
CA LEU A 30 -20.02 -42.19 -41.89
C LEU A 30 -21.53 -42.25 -41.54
N ARG A 31 -22.23 -41.11 -41.57
CA ARG A 31 -23.65 -41.02 -41.21
C ARG A 31 -24.51 -41.75 -42.25
N GLY A 32 -25.16 -42.83 -41.83
CA GLY A 32 -26.12 -43.58 -42.65
C GLY A 32 -27.52 -43.64 -42.01
N PRO A 33 -28.59 -43.87 -42.80
CA PRO A 33 -29.96 -43.97 -42.28
C PRO A 33 -30.25 -45.29 -41.53
N GLY A 34 -29.32 -46.25 -41.49
CA GLY A 34 -29.52 -47.60 -40.93
C GLY A 34 -28.83 -47.86 -39.58
N PRO A 35 -28.95 -49.09 -39.04
CA PRO A 35 -28.20 -49.52 -37.86
C PRO A 35 -26.69 -49.48 -38.14
N THR A 36 -25.90 -49.44 -37.06
CA THR A 36 -24.43 -49.40 -37.17
C THR A 36 -23.95 -50.70 -37.82
N LYS A 37 -23.34 -50.61 -39.01
CA LYS A 37 -22.86 -51.77 -39.76
C LYS A 37 -21.33 -51.76 -39.80
N MET A 38 -20.74 -52.88 -39.39
CA MET A 38 -19.30 -53.12 -39.47
C MET A 38 -19.08 -54.19 -40.55
N GLU A 39 -18.28 -53.86 -41.57
CA GLU A 39 -17.93 -54.79 -42.65
C GLU A 39 -16.45 -55.16 -42.48
N GLY A 40 -16.20 -56.35 -41.91
CA GLY A 40 -14.87 -56.78 -41.52
C GLY A 40 -14.28 -55.88 -40.42
N HIS A 41 -13.10 -55.32 -40.67
CA HIS A 41 -12.43 -54.35 -39.80
C HIS A 41 -12.77 -52.88 -40.12
N THR A 42 -13.70 -52.63 -41.05
CA THR A 42 -14.10 -51.27 -41.47
C THR A 42 -15.49 -50.89 -40.97
N LEU A 43 -15.63 -49.64 -40.53
CA LEU A 43 -16.89 -49.08 -40.03
C LEU A 43 -17.65 -48.45 -41.22
N ALA A 44 -18.73 -49.07 -41.68
CA ALA A 44 -19.41 -48.69 -42.91
C ALA A 44 -20.50 -47.63 -42.70
N SER A 45 -21.26 -47.74 -41.60
CA SER A 45 -22.28 -46.76 -41.23
C SER A 45 -22.46 -46.70 -39.73
N ILE A 46 -22.79 -45.51 -39.21
CA ILE A 46 -23.13 -45.30 -37.79
C ILE A 46 -24.61 -44.94 -37.64
N SER A 47 -25.27 -45.52 -36.64
CA SER A 47 -26.66 -45.18 -36.29
C SER A 47 -26.76 -43.75 -35.74
N VAL A 48 -27.91 -43.09 -35.94
CA VAL A 48 -28.16 -41.70 -35.52
C VAL A 48 -27.92 -41.47 -34.01
N GLY A 49 -28.34 -42.39 -33.15
CA GLY A 49 -28.12 -42.26 -31.69
C GLY A 49 -26.64 -42.27 -31.29
N ARG A 50 -25.85 -43.19 -31.86
CA ARG A 50 -24.40 -43.24 -31.63
C ARG A 50 -23.69 -42.04 -32.24
N PHE A 51 -24.11 -41.59 -33.43
CA PHE A 51 -23.61 -40.36 -34.04
C PHE A 51 -23.84 -39.14 -33.13
N ALA A 52 -25.06 -38.97 -32.61
CA ALA A 52 -25.37 -37.87 -31.70
C ALA A 52 -24.53 -37.92 -30.42
N CYS A 53 -24.34 -39.12 -29.85
CA CYS A 53 -23.46 -39.31 -28.69
C CYS A 53 -21.99 -38.96 -29.00
N CYS A 54 -21.43 -39.47 -30.10
CA CYS A 54 -20.06 -39.14 -30.52
C CYS A 54 -19.89 -37.64 -30.81
N LEU A 55 -20.88 -37.02 -31.46
CA LEU A 55 -20.87 -35.58 -31.72
C LEU A 55 -20.92 -34.77 -30.42
N ALA A 56 -21.76 -35.17 -29.46
CA ALA A 56 -21.83 -34.53 -28.15
C ALA A 56 -20.48 -34.61 -27.41
N LEU A 57 -19.79 -35.76 -27.45
CA LEU A 57 -18.44 -35.91 -26.91
C LEU A 57 -17.42 -34.99 -27.61
N CYS A 58 -17.49 -34.87 -28.94
CA CYS A 58 -16.62 -33.95 -29.68
C CYS A 58 -16.87 -32.48 -29.28
N VAL A 59 -18.14 -32.09 -29.09
CA VAL A 59 -18.49 -30.74 -28.62
C VAL A 59 -17.92 -30.48 -27.22
N VAL A 60 -18.02 -31.46 -26.31
CA VAL A 60 -17.42 -31.34 -24.97
C VAL A 60 -15.90 -31.20 -25.07
N ARG A 61 -15.21 -31.98 -25.92
CA ARG A 61 -13.76 -31.86 -26.12
C ARG A 61 -13.36 -30.48 -26.66
N ILE A 62 -14.10 -29.94 -27.64
CA ILE A 62 -13.87 -28.58 -28.14
C ILE A 62 -14.07 -27.55 -27.03
N ALA A 63 -15.13 -27.68 -26.24
CA ALA A 63 -15.42 -26.75 -25.15
C ALA A 63 -14.29 -26.75 -24.09
N VAL A 64 -13.77 -27.93 -23.74
CA VAL A 64 -12.62 -28.07 -22.82
C VAL A 64 -11.35 -27.50 -23.44
N ALA A 65 -11.04 -27.80 -24.71
CA ALA A 65 -9.85 -27.27 -25.38
C ALA A 65 -9.89 -25.73 -25.48
N VAL A 66 -11.03 -25.16 -25.84
CA VAL A 66 -11.21 -23.69 -25.91
C VAL A 66 -11.14 -23.06 -24.53
N SER A 67 -11.75 -23.67 -23.51
CA SER A 67 -11.69 -23.14 -22.15
C SER A 67 -10.26 -23.15 -21.62
N LEU A 68 -9.51 -24.25 -21.81
CA LEU A 68 -8.09 -24.36 -21.46
C LEU A 68 -7.23 -23.35 -22.22
N LEU A 69 -7.53 -23.08 -23.50
CA LEU A 69 -6.81 -22.07 -24.27
C LEU A 69 -6.98 -20.69 -23.64
N ILE A 70 -8.22 -20.29 -23.34
CA ILE A 70 -8.51 -18.96 -22.80
C ILE A 70 -7.94 -18.82 -21.38
N THR A 71 -8.23 -19.77 -20.49
CA THR A 71 -7.79 -19.70 -19.10
C THR A 71 -6.27 -19.88 -18.98
N GLY A 72 -5.68 -20.78 -19.78
CA GLY A 72 -4.24 -21.00 -19.81
C GLY A 72 -3.47 -19.79 -20.35
N LEU A 73 -3.95 -19.14 -21.41
CA LEU A 73 -3.33 -17.89 -21.91
C LEU A 73 -3.43 -16.75 -20.89
N LEU A 74 -4.58 -16.62 -20.22
CA LEU A 74 -4.75 -15.60 -19.18
C LEU A 74 -3.81 -15.86 -17.99
N TRP A 75 -3.69 -17.10 -17.56
CA TRP A 75 -2.84 -17.50 -16.44
C TRP A 75 -1.34 -17.32 -16.76
N LEU A 76 -0.92 -17.64 -17.98
CA LEU A 76 0.45 -17.38 -18.44
C LEU A 76 0.74 -15.88 -18.56
N ALA A 77 -0.26 -15.06 -18.92
CA ALA A 77 -0.10 -13.60 -19.04
C ALA A 77 0.03 -12.90 -17.68
N THR A 78 -0.50 -13.47 -16.60
CA THR A 78 -0.41 -12.92 -15.24
C THR A 78 0.83 -13.40 -14.47
N THR A 79 1.62 -14.32 -15.01
CA THR A 79 2.81 -14.87 -14.34
C THR A 79 4.03 -13.94 -14.54
N PRO A 80 4.59 -13.32 -13.48
CA PRO A 80 5.68 -12.35 -13.61
C PRO A 80 7.08 -12.99 -13.68
N SER A 81 7.24 -14.17 -13.07
CA SER A 81 8.50 -14.90 -13.01
C SER A 81 8.71 -15.75 -14.26
N THR A 82 9.91 -15.66 -14.86
CA THR A 82 10.23 -16.42 -16.07
C THR A 82 10.34 -17.93 -15.83
N THR A 83 10.79 -18.35 -14.64
CA THR A 83 10.87 -19.76 -14.24
C THR A 83 9.48 -20.36 -14.09
N ASP A 84 8.59 -19.64 -13.41
CA ASP A 84 7.22 -20.09 -13.17
C ASP A 84 6.45 -20.17 -14.49
N LEU A 85 6.75 -19.28 -15.44
CA LEU A 85 6.11 -19.27 -16.74
C LEU A 85 6.44 -20.52 -17.57
N ILE A 86 7.66 -21.08 -17.46
CA ILE A 86 8.03 -22.34 -18.13
C ILE A 86 7.35 -23.53 -17.44
N LEU A 87 7.36 -23.57 -16.10
CA LEU A 87 6.72 -24.63 -15.32
C LEU A 87 5.21 -24.68 -15.57
N ASN A 88 4.55 -23.52 -15.57
CA ASN A 88 3.11 -23.39 -15.82
C ASN A 88 2.74 -23.82 -17.25
N ALA A 89 3.57 -23.46 -18.24
CA ALA A 89 3.36 -23.90 -19.62
C ALA A 89 3.51 -25.42 -19.76
N ALA A 90 4.52 -26.02 -19.12
CA ALA A 90 4.72 -27.47 -19.14
C ALA A 90 3.56 -28.22 -18.44
N ALA A 91 3.06 -27.71 -17.32
CA ALA A 91 1.92 -28.28 -16.60
C ALA A 91 0.64 -28.25 -17.47
N LEU A 92 0.40 -27.15 -18.19
CA LEU A 92 -0.74 -27.05 -19.10
C LEU A 92 -0.64 -28.04 -20.28
N SER A 93 0.57 -28.30 -20.78
CA SER A 93 0.78 -29.37 -21.77
C SER A 93 0.47 -30.75 -21.19
N PHE A 94 0.92 -31.02 -19.96
CA PHE A 94 0.64 -32.29 -19.28
C PHE A 94 -0.86 -32.56 -19.09
N VAL A 95 -1.65 -31.54 -18.75
CA VAL A 95 -3.12 -31.68 -18.60
C VAL A 95 -3.78 -32.12 -19.90
N MET A 96 -3.24 -31.73 -21.06
CA MET A 96 -3.78 -32.15 -22.35
C MET A 96 -3.42 -33.59 -22.71
N ASP A 97 -2.31 -34.11 -22.24
CA ASP A 97 -1.90 -35.50 -22.48
C ASP A 97 -2.53 -36.47 -21.45
N MET A 98 -3.26 -35.95 -20.46
CA MET A 98 -3.82 -36.76 -19.37
C MET A 98 -4.93 -37.71 -19.82
N ASP A 99 -5.70 -37.38 -20.85
CA ASP A 99 -6.76 -38.25 -21.37
C ASP A 99 -6.20 -39.48 -22.07
N GLU A 100 -5.09 -39.34 -22.80
CA GLU A 100 -4.32 -40.45 -23.38
C GLU A 100 -3.79 -41.38 -22.28
N LEU A 101 -3.19 -40.82 -21.22
CA LEU A 101 -2.71 -41.60 -20.06
C LEU A 101 -3.85 -42.36 -19.35
N ILE A 102 -5.01 -41.74 -19.19
CA ILE A 102 -6.18 -42.39 -18.60
C ILE A 102 -6.70 -43.51 -19.51
N PHE A 103 -6.70 -43.31 -20.83
CA PHE A 103 -7.09 -44.35 -21.78
C PHE A 103 -6.16 -45.56 -21.71
N GLU A 104 -4.85 -45.35 -21.69
CA GLU A 104 -3.85 -46.42 -21.60
C GLU A 104 -3.97 -47.23 -20.31
N THR A 105 -4.30 -46.57 -19.20
CA THR A 105 -4.33 -47.20 -17.87
C THR A 105 -5.69 -47.81 -17.51
N MET A 106 -6.80 -47.21 -17.92
CA MET A 106 -8.14 -47.61 -17.47
C MET A 106 -8.89 -48.49 -18.47
N VAL A 107 -8.50 -48.51 -19.75
CA VAL A 107 -9.19 -49.31 -20.76
C VAL A 107 -8.63 -50.74 -20.80
N PRO A 108 -9.46 -51.80 -20.71
CA PRO A 108 -8.99 -53.17 -20.76
C PRO A 108 -8.21 -53.49 -22.05
N ALA A 109 -7.16 -54.30 -21.96
CA ALA A 109 -6.31 -54.68 -23.09
C ALA A 109 -7.10 -55.26 -24.28
N THR A 110 -8.25 -55.90 -24.04
CA THR A 110 -9.14 -56.40 -25.10
C THR A 110 -9.74 -55.27 -25.94
N VAL A 111 -10.13 -54.16 -25.30
CA VAL A 111 -10.68 -52.99 -25.99
C VAL A 111 -9.55 -52.22 -26.68
N GLN A 112 -8.37 -52.13 -26.07
CA GLN A 112 -7.18 -51.53 -26.73
C GLN A 112 -6.82 -52.29 -28.01
N ARG A 113 -6.68 -53.62 -27.95
CA ARG A 113 -6.44 -54.47 -29.14
C ARG A 113 -7.56 -54.35 -30.17
N PHE A 114 -8.81 -54.20 -29.72
CA PHE A 114 -9.92 -53.98 -30.63
C PHE A 114 -9.78 -52.64 -31.36
N VAL A 115 -9.52 -51.55 -30.65
CA VAL A 115 -9.28 -50.20 -31.22
C VAL A 115 -8.09 -50.23 -32.19
N GLU A 116 -6.99 -50.89 -31.83
CA GLU A 116 -5.82 -51.08 -32.69
C GLU A 116 -6.13 -51.91 -33.96
N SER A 117 -7.09 -52.84 -33.87
CA SER A 117 -7.50 -53.69 -34.99
C SER A 117 -8.52 -53.04 -35.94
N VAL A 118 -9.04 -51.85 -35.62
CA VAL A 118 -9.96 -51.11 -36.51
C VAL A 118 -9.15 -50.43 -37.60
N GLU A 119 -9.52 -50.65 -38.86
CA GLU A 119 -8.85 -49.97 -39.97
C GLU A 119 -9.11 -48.45 -39.93
N PRO A 120 -8.10 -47.61 -40.20
CA PRO A 120 -8.24 -46.16 -40.18
C PRO A 120 -9.27 -45.70 -41.21
N VAL A 121 -10.17 -44.80 -40.78
CA VAL A 121 -11.24 -44.25 -41.63
C VAL A 121 -10.63 -43.47 -42.80
N ARG A 122 -10.90 -43.92 -44.02
CA ARG A 122 -10.43 -43.25 -45.24
C ARG A 122 -11.28 -42.00 -45.48
N TYR A 123 -10.72 -40.83 -45.22
CA TYR A 123 -11.32 -39.55 -45.60
C TYR A 123 -10.63 -38.96 -46.84
N ARG A 124 -11.38 -38.22 -47.66
CA ARG A 124 -10.84 -37.55 -48.84
C ARG A 124 -10.08 -36.30 -48.38
N LYS A 125 -8.76 -36.29 -48.55
CA LYS A 125 -7.94 -35.12 -48.24
C LYS A 125 -8.39 -33.92 -49.10
N PRO A 126 -8.60 -32.74 -48.52
CA PRO A 126 -8.85 -31.54 -49.32
C PRO A 126 -7.65 -31.25 -50.24
N PRO A 127 -7.86 -30.73 -51.45
CA PRO A 127 -6.81 -30.63 -52.48
C PRO A 127 -5.76 -29.55 -52.24
N LEU A 128 -5.80 -28.80 -51.13
CA LEU A 128 -4.84 -27.73 -50.84
C LEU A 128 -4.02 -28.03 -49.57
N ASN A 129 -2.70 -27.81 -49.66
CA ASN A 129 -1.76 -27.75 -48.53
C ASN A 129 -2.08 -26.63 -47.50
N LEU A 130 -3.21 -25.93 -47.65
CA LEU A 130 -3.76 -25.00 -46.65
C LEU A 130 -4.03 -25.68 -45.30
N GLU A 131 -4.15 -27.00 -45.27
CA GLU A 131 -4.44 -27.76 -44.06
C GLU A 131 -3.37 -27.61 -42.96
N ALA A 132 -2.11 -27.34 -43.34
CA ALA A 132 -1.02 -27.09 -42.38
C ALA A 132 -0.77 -25.59 -42.14
N LEU A 133 -0.98 -24.76 -43.16
CA LEU A 133 -0.76 -23.32 -43.09
C LEU A 133 -1.87 -22.60 -42.31
N LEU A 134 -3.13 -23.04 -42.45
CA LEU A 134 -4.26 -22.40 -41.81
C LEU A 134 -4.19 -22.52 -40.27
N PRO A 135 -3.93 -23.69 -39.64
CA PRO A 135 -3.79 -23.79 -38.19
C PRO A 135 -2.59 -23.01 -37.65
N LEU A 136 -1.49 -22.98 -38.42
CA LEU A 136 -0.30 -22.23 -38.04
C LEU A 136 -0.57 -20.72 -38.08
N ALA A 137 -1.20 -20.22 -39.15
CA ALA A 137 -1.58 -18.82 -39.29
C ALA A 137 -2.60 -18.40 -38.22
N THR A 138 -3.59 -19.23 -37.91
CA THR A 138 -4.57 -18.93 -36.86
C THR A 138 -3.92 -18.93 -35.47
N SER A 139 -3.02 -19.87 -35.18
CA SER A 139 -2.27 -19.88 -33.93
C SER A 139 -1.37 -18.64 -33.79
N ALA A 140 -0.66 -18.24 -34.84
CA ALA A 140 0.17 -17.04 -34.85
C ALA A 140 -0.66 -15.75 -34.70
N ALA A 141 -1.81 -15.66 -35.36
CA ALA A 141 -2.73 -14.54 -35.22
C ALA A 141 -3.31 -14.45 -33.81
N LEU A 142 -3.73 -15.58 -33.21
CA LEU A 142 -4.22 -15.63 -31.85
C LEU A 142 -3.15 -15.16 -30.85
N VAL A 143 -1.92 -15.66 -30.99
CA VAL A 143 -0.79 -15.26 -30.15
C VAL A 143 -0.46 -13.79 -30.31
N LEU A 144 -0.48 -13.27 -31.54
CA LEU A 144 -0.27 -11.84 -31.81
C LEU A 144 -1.35 -10.98 -31.16
N VAL A 145 -2.63 -11.37 -31.27
CA VAL A 145 -3.74 -10.66 -30.63
C VAL A 145 -3.60 -10.70 -29.11
N CYS A 146 -3.32 -11.85 -28.52
CA CYS A 146 -3.09 -11.96 -27.07
C CYS A 146 -1.88 -11.14 -26.61
N TYR A 147 -0.79 -11.14 -27.38
CA TYR A 147 0.38 -10.33 -27.08
C TYR A 147 0.07 -8.83 -27.11
N LEU A 148 -0.62 -8.37 -28.16
CA LEU A 148 -0.99 -6.96 -28.30
C LEU A 148 -2.04 -6.54 -27.26
N ALA A 149 -3.03 -7.38 -26.95
CA ALA A 149 -4.13 -7.02 -26.07
C ALA A 149 -3.79 -7.14 -24.57
N LEU A 150 -3.10 -8.21 -24.17
CA LEU A 150 -2.86 -8.54 -22.76
C LEU A 150 -1.44 -8.19 -22.35
N VAL A 151 -0.45 -8.69 -23.09
CA VAL A 151 0.96 -8.58 -22.69
C VAL A 151 1.48 -7.15 -22.85
N SER A 152 1.15 -6.46 -23.95
CA SER A 152 1.65 -5.11 -24.20
C SER A 152 1.14 -4.09 -23.17
N ARG A 153 -0.14 -4.21 -22.76
CA ARG A 153 -0.74 -3.36 -21.72
C ARG A 153 -0.08 -3.57 -20.36
N ASN A 154 0.14 -4.82 -19.97
CA ASN A 154 0.79 -5.16 -18.70
C ASN A 154 2.26 -4.72 -18.68
N ILE A 155 2.99 -4.86 -19.80
CA ILE A 155 4.37 -4.38 -19.90
C ILE A 155 4.43 -2.86 -19.76
N GLN A 156 3.50 -2.12 -20.36
CA GLN A 156 3.47 -0.66 -20.21
C GLN A 156 3.15 -0.25 -18.78
N ALA A 157 2.14 -0.87 -18.14
CA ALA A 157 1.83 -0.60 -16.74
C ALA A 157 3.01 -0.90 -15.81
N MET A 158 3.70 -2.03 -16.00
CA MET A 158 4.91 -2.36 -15.23
C MET A 158 6.05 -1.36 -15.47
N ARG A 159 6.19 -0.83 -16.69
CA ARG A 159 7.18 0.21 -16.98
C ARG A 159 6.81 1.53 -16.33
N THR A 160 5.55 1.93 -16.36
CA THR A 160 5.06 3.14 -15.68
C THR A 160 5.30 3.03 -14.18
N VAL A 161 4.91 1.92 -13.54
CA VAL A 161 5.15 1.71 -12.11
C VAL A 161 6.65 1.70 -11.80
N ARG A 162 7.47 1.05 -12.64
CA ARG A 162 8.93 1.11 -12.49
C ARG A 162 9.44 2.55 -12.61
N ASP A 163 8.97 3.31 -13.58
CA ASP A 163 9.43 4.68 -13.81
C ASP A 163 8.90 5.64 -12.73
N GLU A 164 7.75 5.37 -12.13
CA GLU A 164 7.22 6.07 -10.95
C GLU A 164 8.00 5.73 -9.67
N LEU A 165 8.40 4.46 -9.50
CA LEU A 165 9.17 3.99 -8.34
C LEU A 165 10.68 4.25 -8.44
N CYS A 166 11.21 4.33 -9.66
CA CYS A 166 12.64 4.30 -9.95
C CYS A 166 13.11 5.41 -10.89
N GLY A 167 12.23 6.28 -11.37
CA GLY A 167 12.57 7.44 -12.18
C GLY A 167 12.95 8.65 -11.33
N GLY A 168 13.39 9.72 -11.99
CA GLY A 168 13.81 10.98 -11.34
C GLY A 168 15.16 10.89 -10.62
N ASN A 169 15.42 11.87 -9.75
CA ASN A 169 16.62 11.86 -8.91
C ASN A 169 16.49 10.79 -7.82
N ARG A 170 17.41 9.82 -7.78
CA ARG A 170 17.41 8.72 -6.80
C ARG A 170 18.43 8.92 -5.68
N ASN A 171 19.15 10.03 -5.72
CA ASN A 171 20.27 10.34 -4.84
C ASN A 171 19.84 11.45 -3.88
N PHE A 172 18.86 11.17 -3.02
CA PHE A 172 18.50 12.09 -1.94
C PHE A 172 18.20 11.31 -0.65
N VAL A 173 18.29 11.99 0.48
CA VAL A 173 17.91 11.50 1.81
C VAL A 173 16.86 12.44 2.39
N LEU A 174 15.95 11.85 3.16
CA LEU A 174 14.88 12.53 3.87
C LEU A 174 14.91 12.12 5.33
N HIS A 175 14.64 13.07 6.21
CA HIS A 175 14.46 12.80 7.63
C HIS A 175 13.36 13.70 8.19
N GLN A 176 12.52 13.16 9.07
CA GLN A 176 11.58 13.96 9.86
C GLN A 176 12.17 14.10 11.26
N ASN A 177 12.49 15.32 11.67
CA ASN A 177 13.08 15.54 12.98
C ASN A 177 12.00 15.53 14.09
N ALA A 178 12.44 15.68 15.34
CA ALA A 178 11.55 15.69 16.51
C ALA A 178 10.53 16.84 16.49
N LEU A 179 10.79 17.90 15.70
CA LEU A 179 9.89 19.04 15.54
C LEU A 179 8.73 18.74 14.57
N GLY A 180 8.82 17.64 13.82
CA GLY A 180 7.74 17.15 12.96
C GLY A 180 7.83 17.62 11.50
N TYR A 181 8.80 18.45 11.13
CA TYR A 181 9.04 18.82 9.72
C TYR A 181 10.08 17.92 9.06
N VAL A 182 10.05 17.90 7.74
CA VAL A 182 10.92 17.05 6.92
C VAL A 182 12.06 17.88 6.34
N VAL A 183 13.29 17.43 6.56
CA VAL A 183 14.50 17.96 5.96
C VAL A 183 14.98 17.05 4.83
N ALA A 184 15.55 17.67 3.80
CA ALA A 184 15.98 17.01 2.57
C ALA A 184 17.40 17.39 2.18
N LYS A 185 18.18 16.41 1.68
CA LYS A 185 19.52 16.63 1.12
C LYS A 185 19.81 15.67 -0.03
N GLU A 186 20.63 16.10 -1.00
CA GLU A 186 21.20 15.20 -2.00
C GLU A 186 22.13 14.16 -1.33
N SER A 187 21.96 12.89 -1.68
CA SER A 187 22.69 11.76 -1.11
C SER A 187 23.74 11.22 -2.06
N LYS A 188 24.65 10.40 -1.54
CA LYS A 188 25.53 9.58 -2.39
C LYS A 188 24.73 8.40 -2.95
N PRO A 189 25.09 7.84 -4.12
CA PRO A 189 24.35 6.75 -4.75
C PRO A 189 24.11 5.58 -3.81
N TYR A 190 22.83 5.23 -3.67
CA TYR A 190 22.34 4.31 -2.65
C TYR A 190 22.44 2.83 -3.08
N ASN A 191 22.75 1.93 -2.15
CA ASN A 191 22.99 0.48 -2.38
C ASN A 191 22.24 -0.40 -1.36
N GLY A 192 20.92 -0.32 -1.31
CA GLY A 192 20.10 -1.13 -0.39
C GLY A 192 18.60 -0.89 -0.57
N THR A 193 17.76 -1.72 0.04
CA THR A 193 16.30 -1.62 -0.05
C THR A 193 15.73 -1.02 1.22
N VAL A 194 14.95 0.05 1.09
CA VAL A 194 14.15 0.61 2.18
C VAL A 194 12.73 0.77 1.67
N GLY A 195 11.78 0.31 2.48
CA GLY A 195 10.38 0.70 2.38
C GLY A 195 10.10 1.79 3.40
N THR A 196 9.10 2.62 3.13
CA THR A 196 7.93 2.87 4.00
C THR A 196 7.06 3.99 3.44
N GLU A 197 5.78 3.90 3.80
CA GLU A 197 4.67 4.84 3.58
C GLU A 197 4.70 5.99 4.62
N GLY A 198 4.04 7.13 4.32
CA GLY A 198 3.89 8.30 5.22
C GLY A 198 4.42 9.62 4.62
N LEU A 199 4.45 10.74 5.37
CA LEU A 199 4.94 12.09 4.99
C LEU A 199 6.22 12.11 4.12
N MET A 200 7.09 11.12 4.31
CA MET A 200 8.27 10.88 3.48
C MET A 200 7.91 10.71 2.00
N GLN A 201 6.79 10.09 1.66
CA GLN A 201 6.30 9.90 0.29
C GLN A 201 5.93 11.24 -0.40
N LEU A 202 5.39 12.21 0.34
CA LEU A 202 5.13 13.55 -0.18
C LEU A 202 6.44 14.29 -0.45
N ALA A 203 7.41 14.24 0.47
CA ALA A 203 8.73 14.84 0.29
C ALA A 203 9.55 14.13 -0.81
N VAL A 204 9.44 12.81 -0.96
CA VAL A 204 10.00 12.03 -2.09
C VAL A 204 9.43 12.53 -3.40
N SER A 205 8.11 12.74 -3.48
CA SER A 205 7.46 13.21 -4.71
C SER A 205 7.85 14.63 -5.10
N GLU A 206 8.11 15.49 -4.12
CA GLU A 206 8.64 16.85 -4.32
C GLU A 206 10.06 16.77 -4.90
N LEU A 207 10.98 16.07 -4.22
CA LEU A 207 12.39 16.00 -4.61
C LEU A 207 12.68 15.20 -5.88
N ARG A 208 11.76 14.31 -6.28
CA ARG A 208 11.90 13.52 -7.52
C ARG A 208 11.99 14.42 -8.76
N ASP A 209 11.19 15.48 -8.79
CA ASP A 209 11.03 16.40 -9.93
C ASP A 209 11.60 17.80 -9.63
N PHE A 210 12.31 17.97 -8.50
CA PHE A 210 12.73 19.26 -7.98
C PHE A 210 13.91 19.87 -8.74
N ASP A 211 13.80 21.17 -9.03
CA ASP A 211 14.90 22.03 -9.42
C ASP A 211 15.30 22.88 -8.20
N PHE A 212 16.59 22.86 -7.82
CA PHE A 212 17.09 23.42 -6.56
C PHE A 212 17.01 24.96 -6.46
N ASP A 213 16.48 25.63 -7.50
CA ASP A 213 16.36 27.09 -7.61
C ASP A 213 14.93 27.62 -7.29
N ASP A 214 13.96 26.72 -6.98
CA ASP A 214 12.55 27.10 -6.82
C ASP A 214 12.14 27.43 -5.37
N LYS A 215 11.31 28.47 -5.19
CA LYS A 215 11.02 29.11 -3.87
C LYS A 215 9.75 28.60 -3.16
N GLU A 216 8.97 27.70 -3.76
CA GLU A 216 7.76 27.12 -3.15
C GLU A 216 8.05 25.74 -2.58
N GLN A 217 8.78 25.67 -1.47
CA GLN A 217 9.27 24.41 -0.88
C GLN A 217 8.41 23.95 0.30
N ARG A 218 8.06 22.65 0.33
CA ARG A 218 7.37 21.98 1.46
C ARG A 218 8.33 21.30 2.42
N SER A 219 9.55 21.01 1.96
CA SER A 219 10.67 20.51 2.77
C SER A 219 11.73 21.60 2.93
N ALA A 220 12.47 21.56 4.04
CA ALA A 220 13.64 22.43 4.22
C ALA A 220 14.84 21.80 3.51
N VAL A 221 15.34 22.47 2.46
CA VAL A 221 16.49 22.02 1.68
C VAL A 221 17.78 22.54 2.30
N ILE A 222 18.60 21.63 2.83
CA ILE A 222 19.86 21.98 3.51
C ILE A 222 21.04 21.52 2.64
N GLN A 223 21.87 22.45 2.21
CA GLN A 223 23.02 22.13 1.36
C GLN A 223 24.24 21.62 2.16
N ASN A 224 24.44 22.11 3.37
CA ASN A 224 25.59 21.77 4.21
C ASN A 224 25.34 20.47 5.01
N GLU A 225 26.31 19.56 5.02
CA GLU A 225 26.23 18.29 5.77
C GLU A 225 26.18 18.47 7.27
N ASP A 226 26.99 19.38 7.82
CA ASP A 226 27.04 19.62 9.26
C ASP A 226 25.73 20.26 9.73
N GLN A 227 25.17 21.17 8.93
CA GLN A 227 23.86 21.76 9.19
C GLN A 227 22.74 20.73 9.06
N PHE A 228 22.82 19.81 8.09
CA PHE A 228 21.83 18.75 7.93
C PHE A 228 21.85 17.80 9.14
N ASN A 229 23.05 17.37 9.58
CA ASN A 229 23.20 16.52 10.75
C ASN A 229 22.71 17.22 12.02
N GLN A 230 23.00 18.52 12.16
CA GLN A 230 22.49 19.33 13.26
C GLN A 230 20.95 19.37 13.26
N GLU A 231 20.33 19.62 12.10
CA GLU A 231 18.87 19.70 11.97
C GLU A 231 18.15 18.36 12.14
N VAL A 232 18.83 17.26 11.80
CA VAL A 232 18.36 15.89 12.05
C VAL A 232 18.25 15.62 13.55
N ASP A 233 19.25 16.05 14.32
CA ASP A 233 19.31 15.80 15.76
C ASP A 233 18.58 16.88 16.59
N THR A 234 18.12 17.98 15.98
CA THR A 234 17.43 19.07 16.67
C THR A 234 16.19 18.58 17.42
N THR A 235 16.18 18.81 18.73
CA THR A 235 15.02 18.59 19.60
C THR A 235 14.25 19.89 19.87
N TYR A 236 13.10 19.77 20.54
CA TYR A 236 12.38 20.95 21.04
C TYR A 236 13.22 21.77 22.03
N GLU A 237 14.10 21.13 22.79
CA GLU A 237 14.94 21.81 23.78
C GLU A 237 16.03 22.65 23.11
N ASP A 238 16.69 22.11 22.08
CA ASP A 238 17.79 22.78 21.35
C ASP A 238 17.35 24.07 20.62
N SER A 239 16.04 24.25 20.45
CA SER A 239 15.46 25.39 19.75
C SER A 239 14.42 26.13 20.61
N ALA A 240 14.46 25.94 21.93
CA ALA A 240 13.49 26.51 22.86
C ALA A 240 13.63 28.03 23.08
N ASP A 241 14.72 28.65 22.63
CA ASP A 241 15.00 30.09 22.79
C ASP A 241 14.16 31.01 21.87
N ILE A 242 13.14 30.47 21.21
CA ILE A 242 12.18 31.24 20.42
C ILE A 242 11.36 32.17 21.34
N LEU A 243 10.87 33.30 20.80
CA LEU A 243 10.03 34.26 21.53
C LEU A 243 8.75 33.59 22.08
N CYS A 244 8.34 33.96 23.30
CA CYS A 244 7.06 33.55 23.86
C CYS A 244 5.92 34.40 23.29
N ILE A 245 5.57 34.17 22.03
CA ILE A 245 4.53 34.89 21.33
C ILE A 245 3.89 33.98 20.29
N ASP A 246 2.58 34.11 20.09
CA ASP A 246 1.87 33.35 19.07
C ASP A 246 2.28 33.83 17.67
N PHE A 247 2.58 32.86 16.79
CA PHE A 247 3.14 33.14 15.48
C PHE A 247 2.16 33.84 14.54
N ASP A 248 0.85 33.73 14.79
CA ASP A 248 -0.19 34.45 14.04
C ASP A 248 -0.21 35.96 14.33
N THR A 249 0.52 36.44 15.34
CA THR A 249 0.68 37.87 15.64
C THR A 249 1.76 38.55 14.80
N PHE A 250 2.65 37.79 14.14
CA PHE A 250 3.71 38.36 13.29
C PHE A 250 3.12 38.87 11.95
N GLY A 251 2.79 40.16 11.93
CA GLY A 251 2.66 41.05 10.76
C GLY A 251 2.03 40.45 9.50
N ASN A 252 0.69 40.35 9.45
CA ASN A 252 -0.10 39.80 8.33
C ASN A 252 0.49 38.51 7.72
N GLY A 253 1.29 37.78 8.51
CA GLY A 253 1.99 36.56 8.14
C GLY A 253 3.29 36.71 7.31
N SER A 254 3.83 37.90 7.08
CA SER A 254 5.05 38.08 6.25
C SER A 254 6.28 37.23 6.66
N MET A 255 6.37 36.73 7.89
CA MET A 255 7.45 35.83 8.36
C MET A 255 7.23 34.35 8.01
N MET A 256 6.05 33.95 7.52
CA MET A 256 5.71 32.53 7.32
C MET A 256 6.00 32.00 5.91
N SER A 257 6.40 32.83 4.94
CA SER A 257 6.91 32.30 3.65
C SER A 257 8.17 31.48 3.85
N ASP A 258 9.02 31.91 4.79
CA ASP A 258 10.33 31.30 5.04
C ASP A 258 10.23 30.05 5.93
N LEU A 259 9.04 29.77 6.48
CA LEU A 259 8.75 28.65 7.39
C LEU A 259 7.68 27.69 6.85
N ALA A 260 7.47 27.64 5.53
CA ALA A 260 6.43 26.82 4.88
C ALA A 260 6.46 25.32 5.29
N HIS A 261 7.65 24.79 5.61
CA HIS A 261 7.83 23.41 6.08
C HIS A 261 7.18 23.15 7.46
N TRP A 262 7.14 24.14 8.35
CA TRP A 262 6.47 24.05 9.66
C TRP A 262 4.96 23.93 9.51
N PHE A 263 4.37 24.69 8.58
CA PHE A 263 2.93 24.66 8.32
C PHE A 263 2.48 23.40 7.58
N THR A 264 3.37 22.80 6.79
CA THR A 264 3.13 21.49 6.19
C THR A 264 3.09 20.40 7.26
N ALA A 265 4.05 20.40 8.19
CA ALA A 265 4.00 19.53 9.37
C ALA A 265 2.72 19.75 10.20
N ALA A 266 2.31 21.02 10.32
CA ALA A 266 1.12 21.38 11.06
C ALA A 266 -0.16 20.80 10.47
N ARG A 267 -0.37 21.00 9.16
CA ARG A 267 -1.53 20.49 8.43
C ARG A 267 -1.64 18.97 8.51
N GLU A 268 -0.52 18.27 8.39
CA GLU A 268 -0.49 16.80 8.39
C GLU A 268 -0.68 16.24 9.81
N GLY A 269 -0.16 16.95 10.83
CA GLY A 269 -0.35 16.58 12.23
C GLY A 269 -1.76 16.84 12.77
N THR A 270 -2.43 17.91 12.33
CA THR A 270 -3.77 18.28 12.82
C THR A 270 -4.91 17.87 11.90
N GLY A 271 -4.63 17.62 10.62
CA GLY A 271 -5.65 17.46 9.60
C GLY A 271 -6.40 18.77 9.25
N LEU A 272 -6.02 19.90 9.86
CA LEU A 272 -6.60 21.21 9.57
C LEU A 272 -5.84 21.88 8.43
N ASN A 273 -6.59 22.43 7.46
CA ASN A 273 -5.97 23.11 6.34
C ASN A 273 -5.28 24.39 6.82
N SER A 274 -3.95 24.36 6.82
CA SER A 274 -3.09 25.47 7.24
C SER A 274 -2.45 26.21 6.05
N GLY A 275 -2.97 25.98 4.83
CA GLY A 275 -2.43 26.53 3.58
C GLY A 275 -1.05 25.94 3.23
N LYS A 276 -0.55 26.22 2.02
CA LYS A 276 0.90 26.06 1.71
C LYS A 276 1.69 27.34 1.97
N SER A 277 0.98 28.45 2.01
CA SER A 277 1.44 29.78 2.38
C SER A 277 0.24 30.56 2.93
N LEU A 278 0.51 31.67 3.61
CA LEU A 278 -0.53 32.55 4.15
C LEU A 278 -1.47 33.18 3.14
N SER A 279 -1.04 33.28 1.89
CA SER A 279 -1.91 33.82 0.85
C SER A 279 -3.04 32.87 0.51
N GLU A 280 -2.90 31.58 0.84
CA GLU A 280 -3.92 30.56 0.61
C GLU A 280 -4.85 30.41 1.82
N VAL A 281 -4.29 30.31 3.03
CA VAL A 281 -5.04 30.25 4.30
C VAL A 281 -4.22 30.92 5.40
N VAL A 282 -4.83 31.81 6.17
CA VAL A 282 -4.18 32.47 7.31
C VAL A 282 -4.10 31.50 8.49
N TRP A 283 -2.88 31.26 8.99
CA TRP A 283 -2.67 30.50 10.23
C TRP A 283 -3.24 31.25 11.42
N LYS A 284 -4.02 30.56 12.25
CA LYS A 284 -4.54 31.08 13.50
C LYS A 284 -4.29 30.06 14.60
N CYS A 285 -3.73 30.51 15.71
CA CYS A 285 -3.44 29.64 16.83
C CYS A 285 -4.72 29.12 17.50
N GLU A 286 -5.79 29.90 17.49
CA GLU A 286 -7.11 29.53 18.05
C GLU A 286 -7.69 28.25 17.42
N ASP A 287 -7.47 28.06 16.11
CA ASP A 287 -7.98 26.90 15.36
C ASP A 287 -7.31 25.58 15.81
N HIS A 288 -6.18 25.66 16.53
CA HIS A 288 -5.31 24.51 16.82
C HIS A 288 -5.20 24.20 18.32
N THR A 289 -6.00 24.88 19.15
CA THR A 289 -6.08 24.68 20.61
C THR A 289 -6.26 23.22 21.03
N ALA A 290 -7.09 22.46 20.31
CA ALA A 290 -7.32 21.02 20.55
C ALA A 290 -6.05 20.16 20.45
N PHE A 291 -5.00 20.66 19.79
CA PHE A 291 -3.74 19.95 19.58
C PHE A 291 -2.63 20.38 20.54
N CYS A 292 -2.87 21.40 21.38
CA CYS A 292 -1.90 21.91 22.35
C CYS A 292 -1.43 20.85 23.34
N GLN A 293 -2.24 19.83 23.65
CA GLN A 293 -1.86 18.73 24.55
C GLN A 293 -1.09 17.61 23.83
N THR A 294 -1.28 17.46 22.51
CA THR A 294 -0.80 16.30 21.74
C THR A 294 0.43 16.60 20.89
N HIS A 295 0.62 17.85 20.47
CA HIS A 295 1.64 18.22 19.49
C HIS A 295 2.54 19.35 20.02
N GLY A 296 3.81 19.04 20.29
CA GLY A 296 4.78 20.01 20.80
C GLY A 296 5.07 21.17 19.86
N TRP A 297 4.97 20.95 18.56
CA TRP A 297 5.16 22.00 17.57
C TRP A 297 4.02 23.04 17.59
N VAL A 298 2.78 22.66 18.00
CA VAL A 298 1.68 23.63 18.19
C VAL A 298 2.03 24.54 19.36
N ARG A 299 2.50 23.98 20.47
CA ARG A 299 2.99 24.76 21.63
C ARG A 299 4.14 25.69 21.25
N ARG A 300 4.94 25.31 20.26
CA ARG A 300 6.03 26.18 19.77
C ARG A 300 5.52 27.33 18.89
N LEU A 301 4.59 27.05 17.99
CA LEU A 301 4.02 28.08 17.10
C LEU A 301 3.01 28.97 17.82
N CYS A 302 2.36 28.44 18.85
CA CYS A 302 1.25 29.06 19.56
C CYS A 302 1.43 28.96 21.08
N PRO A 303 2.56 29.41 21.64
CA PRO A 303 2.87 29.19 23.05
C PRO A 303 1.92 29.93 24.00
N LEU A 304 1.39 31.10 23.60
CA LEU A 304 0.46 31.85 24.44
C LEU A 304 -0.93 31.23 24.36
N THR A 305 -1.42 30.95 23.16
CA THR A 305 -2.71 30.27 22.96
C THR A 305 -2.74 28.88 23.61
N CYS A 306 -1.64 28.13 23.57
CA CYS A 306 -1.55 26.84 24.27
C CYS A 306 -1.33 26.95 25.78
N GLY A 307 -1.10 28.16 26.32
CA GLY A 307 -0.96 28.36 27.76
C GLY A 307 0.41 28.01 28.35
N CYS A 308 1.49 27.98 27.55
CA CYS A 308 2.85 27.72 28.04
C CYS A 308 3.34 28.72 29.11
N HIS A 309 2.67 29.87 29.24
CA HIS A 309 2.99 30.95 30.18
C HIS A 309 2.00 31.04 31.35
N ASP A 310 0.92 30.26 31.34
CA ASP A 310 -0.20 30.41 32.27
C ASP A 310 -0.31 29.16 33.18
N PRO A 311 -0.17 29.31 34.51
CA PRO A 311 -0.29 28.20 35.44
C PRO A 311 -1.72 27.64 35.54
N HIS A 312 -2.72 28.36 35.04
CA HIS A 312 -4.12 27.94 35.00
C HIS A 312 -4.56 27.43 33.62
N SER A 313 -3.63 27.16 32.71
CA SER A 313 -3.95 26.66 31.36
C SER A 313 -4.45 25.21 31.33
N GLY A 314 -4.14 24.40 32.34
CA GLY A 314 -4.37 22.95 32.29
C GLY A 314 -3.42 22.23 31.33
N LEU A 315 -2.38 22.91 30.82
CA LEU A 315 -1.42 22.33 29.90
C LEU A 315 -0.54 21.30 30.62
N LEU A 316 -0.57 20.04 30.19
CA LEU A 316 0.24 18.98 30.79
C LEU A 316 1.74 19.16 30.52
N PHE A 317 2.08 19.74 29.35
CA PHE A 317 3.45 19.81 28.85
C PHE A 317 3.92 21.26 28.71
N THR A 318 4.49 21.81 29.77
CA THR A 318 4.95 23.21 29.84
C THR A 318 6.45 23.40 29.61
N SER A 319 7.23 22.32 29.49
CA SER A 319 8.69 22.41 29.41
C SER A 319 9.24 22.63 27.98
N PRO A 320 10.46 23.19 27.87
CA PRO A 320 11.24 23.27 26.62
C PRO A 320 11.29 21.98 25.82
N ALA A 321 11.64 20.87 26.47
CA ALA A 321 11.72 19.55 25.84
C ALA A 321 10.38 19.05 25.27
N LYS A 322 9.26 19.71 25.62
CA LYS A 322 7.93 19.40 25.10
C LYS A 322 7.37 20.50 24.21
N GLY A 323 8.16 21.49 23.81
CA GLY A 323 7.79 22.45 22.77
C GLY A 323 7.30 23.81 23.26
N CYS A 324 7.20 24.04 24.57
CA CYS A 324 7.05 25.41 25.08
C CYS A 324 8.39 26.15 25.00
N ALA A 325 8.37 27.46 24.74
CA ALA A 325 9.61 28.23 24.64
C ALA A 325 10.20 28.53 26.03
N THR A 326 11.54 28.58 26.14
CA THR A 326 12.25 28.95 27.39
C THR A 326 11.75 30.28 27.96
N PRO A 327 11.52 31.34 27.16
CA PRO A 327 10.99 32.60 27.69
C PRO A 327 9.57 32.47 28.27
N CYS A 328 8.76 31.52 27.81
CA CYS A 328 7.44 31.25 28.40
C CYS A 328 7.55 30.67 29.82
N GLY A 329 8.55 29.83 30.08
CA GLY A 329 8.81 29.31 31.42
C GLY A 329 9.18 30.44 32.40
N SER A 330 9.91 31.45 31.94
CA SER A 330 10.19 32.65 32.73
C SER A 330 8.91 33.45 33.03
N MET A 331 8.00 33.59 32.06
CA MET A 331 6.70 34.23 32.27
C MET A 331 5.82 33.44 33.23
N LEU A 332 5.74 32.12 33.06
CA LEU A 332 5.03 31.22 33.97
C LEU A 332 5.53 31.38 35.40
N THR A 333 6.85 31.38 35.60
CA THR A 333 7.47 31.58 36.92
C THR A 333 7.13 32.94 37.51
N ALA A 334 7.08 34.00 36.69
CA ALA A 334 6.67 35.33 37.14
C ALA A 334 5.18 35.35 37.55
N SER A 335 4.31 34.73 36.74
CA SER A 335 2.87 34.64 36.99
C SER A 335 2.54 33.85 38.26
N LEU A 336 3.32 32.81 38.59
CA LEU A 336 3.15 32.06 39.84
C LEU A 336 3.26 32.93 41.10
N GLY A 337 3.99 34.05 41.05
CA GLY A 337 4.09 34.98 42.19
C GLY A 337 2.78 35.67 42.54
N ASP A 338 1.85 35.77 41.59
CA ASP A 338 0.55 36.42 41.75
C ASP A 338 -0.58 35.41 42.05
N VAL A 339 -0.31 34.10 41.95
CA VAL A 339 -1.29 33.05 42.20
C VAL A 339 -1.37 32.73 43.70
N PRO A 340 -2.56 32.77 44.32
CA PRO A 340 -2.73 32.32 45.69
C PRO A 340 -2.28 30.86 45.86
N CYS A 341 -1.48 30.59 46.90
CA CYS A 341 -1.07 29.24 47.26
C CYS A 341 -2.25 28.51 47.91
N SER A 342 -3.16 28.02 47.08
CA SER A 342 -4.32 27.20 47.46
C SER A 342 -4.57 26.18 46.38
N ASP A 343 -4.99 24.98 46.79
CA ASP A 343 -5.33 23.91 45.87
C ASP A 343 -6.35 24.35 44.82
N MET A 344 -6.16 23.88 43.59
CA MET A 344 -7.07 24.16 42.50
C MET A 344 -8.41 23.47 42.78
N ASP A 345 -9.52 24.20 42.62
CA ASP A 345 -10.86 23.62 42.73
C ASP A 345 -10.99 22.45 41.74
N PRO A 346 -11.43 21.24 42.15
CA PRO A 346 -11.64 20.11 41.25
C PRO A 346 -12.60 20.43 40.09
N ASN A 347 -13.50 21.40 40.28
CA ASN A 347 -14.44 21.88 39.24
C ASN A 347 -13.80 22.89 38.28
N ASN A 348 -12.53 23.27 38.48
CA ASN A 348 -11.82 24.15 37.57
C ASN A 348 -11.61 23.44 36.21
N ALA A 349 -11.88 24.15 35.12
CA ALA A 349 -11.71 23.62 33.78
C ALA A 349 -10.26 23.18 33.51
N ALA A 350 -9.27 23.91 34.02
CA ALA A 350 -7.85 23.62 33.89
C ALA A 350 -7.46 22.31 34.59
N TRP A 351 -8.05 22.04 35.77
CA TRP A 351 -7.87 20.79 36.50
C TRP A 351 -8.38 19.61 35.67
N THR A 352 -9.61 19.74 35.16
CA THR A 352 -10.23 18.72 34.31
C THR A 352 -9.42 18.49 33.03
N GLU A 353 -8.94 19.57 32.40
CA GLU A 353 -8.14 19.50 31.18
C GLU A 353 -6.81 18.78 31.41
N TYR A 354 -6.08 19.13 32.48
CA TYR A 354 -4.80 18.50 32.83
C TYR A 354 -4.94 16.99 32.98
N TRP A 355 -5.90 16.55 33.80
CA TRP A 355 -6.11 15.12 34.07
C TRP A 355 -6.64 14.34 32.87
N THR A 356 -7.47 14.99 32.04
CA THR A 356 -7.91 14.42 30.76
C THR A 356 -6.71 14.24 29.81
N ALA A 357 -5.82 15.24 29.74
CA ALA A 357 -4.60 15.16 28.95
C ALA A 357 -3.63 14.08 29.48
N TYR A 358 -3.52 13.93 30.81
CA TYR A 358 -2.71 12.92 31.46
C TYR A 358 -3.19 11.50 31.13
N LEU A 359 -4.50 11.25 31.25
CA LEU A 359 -5.10 9.99 30.81
C LEU A 359 -4.84 9.73 29.32
N GLY A 360 -5.02 10.75 28.48
CA GLY A 360 -4.72 10.67 27.05
C GLY A 360 -3.26 10.32 26.78
N PHE A 361 -2.32 10.84 27.57
CA PHE A 361 -0.91 10.50 27.49
C PHE A 361 -0.66 9.03 27.85
N ILE A 362 -1.25 8.53 28.93
CA ILE A 362 -1.12 7.13 29.35
C ILE A 362 -1.72 6.18 28.29
N LEU A 363 -2.91 6.51 27.76
CA LEU A 363 -3.56 5.74 26.70
C LEU A 363 -2.68 5.58 25.46
N ARG A 364 -1.98 6.64 25.05
CA ARG A 364 -1.12 6.62 23.85
C ARG A 364 0.22 5.93 24.08
N ASN A 365 0.86 6.15 25.23
CA ASN A 365 2.25 5.74 25.44
C ASN A 365 2.37 4.41 26.19
N VAL A 366 1.43 4.10 27.10
CA VAL A 366 1.48 2.90 27.94
C VAL A 366 0.07 2.31 28.14
N PRO A 367 -0.63 1.91 27.06
CA PRO A 367 -2.04 1.50 27.11
C PRO A 367 -2.31 0.33 28.08
N SER A 368 -1.33 -0.53 28.31
CA SER A 368 -1.43 -1.66 29.26
C SER A 368 -1.63 -1.22 30.72
N ARG A 369 -1.27 0.03 31.06
CA ARG A 369 -1.39 0.57 32.42
C ARG A 369 -2.66 1.39 32.63
N VAL A 370 -3.48 1.59 31.60
CA VAL A 370 -4.74 2.34 31.71
C VAL A 370 -5.66 1.80 32.81
N PRO A 371 -5.85 0.48 32.99
CA PRO A 371 -6.69 -0.03 34.09
C PRO A 371 -6.18 0.33 35.49
N THR A 372 -4.89 0.61 35.61
CA THR A 372 -4.25 1.03 36.86
C THR A 372 -4.37 2.55 37.06
N TYR A 373 -4.22 3.34 36.00
CA TYR A 373 -4.27 4.81 36.07
C TYR A 373 -5.68 5.38 36.08
N GLN A 374 -6.65 4.74 35.41
CA GLN A 374 -8.02 5.26 35.31
C GLN A 374 -8.65 5.51 36.69
N PRO A 375 -8.62 4.56 37.65
CA PRO A 375 -9.22 4.81 38.96
C PRO A 375 -8.54 5.93 39.75
N PHE A 376 -7.21 6.06 39.60
CA PHE A 376 -6.44 7.15 40.20
C PHE A 376 -6.88 8.50 39.63
N ILE A 377 -6.89 8.63 38.30
CA ILE A 377 -7.31 9.87 37.63
C ILE A 377 -8.78 10.21 37.93
N ASP A 378 -9.67 9.23 38.00
CA ASP A 378 -11.09 9.45 38.35
C ASP A 378 -11.25 10.03 39.76
N ARG A 379 -10.36 9.66 40.71
CA ARG A 379 -10.34 10.22 42.06
C ARG A 379 -9.78 11.63 42.09
N GLU A 380 -8.67 11.87 41.40
CA GLU A 380 -8.09 13.22 41.26
C GLU A 380 -9.09 14.21 40.65
N LEU A 381 -9.81 13.78 39.60
CA LEU A 381 -10.87 14.57 38.99
C LEU A 381 -12.03 14.89 39.95
N ALA A 382 -12.35 13.99 40.89
CA ALA A 382 -13.48 14.15 41.81
C ALA A 382 -13.13 14.87 43.11
N GLY A 383 -11.92 14.64 43.64
CA GLY A 383 -11.50 15.08 44.96
C GLY A 383 -10.45 16.19 44.97
N GLY A 384 -9.74 16.40 43.86
CA GLY A 384 -8.54 17.24 43.82
C GLY A 384 -7.50 16.82 44.84
N CYS A 385 -6.73 17.80 45.34
CA CYS A 385 -5.67 17.59 46.33
C CYS A 385 -6.11 17.20 47.75
N ALA A 386 -7.40 16.93 47.97
CA ALA A 386 -7.86 16.33 49.22
C ALA A 386 -7.55 14.83 49.31
N ASP A 387 -7.28 14.18 48.16
CA ASP A 387 -6.78 12.81 48.09
C ASP A 387 -5.25 12.83 48.08
N THR A 388 -4.62 11.95 48.88
CA THR A 388 -3.14 11.88 49.04
C THR A 388 -2.60 10.58 48.43
N GLU A 389 -3.35 10.01 47.50
CA GLU A 389 -2.98 8.76 46.89
C GLU A 389 -1.78 8.95 45.96
N LEU A 390 -0.81 8.06 46.10
CA LEU A 390 0.40 8.10 45.30
C LEU A 390 0.12 7.60 43.89
N ASP A 391 0.79 8.20 42.90
CA ASP A 391 0.85 7.68 41.54
C ASP A 391 1.13 6.18 41.59
N PRO A 392 0.30 5.34 40.94
CA PRO A 392 0.34 3.89 41.14
C PRO A 392 1.61 3.22 40.60
N VAL A 393 2.46 3.95 39.87
CA VAL A 393 3.73 3.45 39.33
C VAL A 393 4.90 4.21 39.93
N VAL A 394 4.87 5.54 39.88
CA VAL A 394 6.01 6.37 40.29
C VAL A 394 6.01 6.58 41.80
N GLY A 395 4.86 6.42 42.46
CA GLY A 395 4.73 6.52 43.91
C GLY A 395 4.82 7.96 44.42
N HIS A 396 4.52 8.95 43.57
CA HIS A 396 4.53 10.36 43.93
C HIS A 396 3.12 10.88 44.23
N ASP A 397 3.02 11.73 45.23
CA ASP A 397 1.86 12.56 45.47
C ASP A 397 1.94 13.78 44.54
N PHE A 398 0.92 14.00 43.70
CA PHE A 398 0.87 15.14 42.77
C PHE A 398 0.52 16.46 43.45
N CYS A 399 0.03 16.40 44.69
CA CYS A 399 -0.37 17.55 45.50
C CYS A 399 0.61 17.84 46.63
N ASP A 400 1.71 17.08 46.73
CA ASP A 400 2.81 17.38 47.65
C ASP A 400 3.65 18.55 47.13
N GLU A 401 3.80 19.57 47.97
CA GLU A 401 4.59 20.78 47.69
C GLU A 401 6.08 20.46 47.43
N ASP A 402 6.58 19.32 47.93
CA ASP A 402 7.97 18.86 47.77
C ASP A 402 8.17 17.92 46.56
N ALA A 403 7.10 17.51 45.87
CA ALA A 403 7.18 16.62 44.71
C ALA A 403 7.72 17.36 43.48
N SER A 404 9.03 17.26 43.27
CA SER A 404 9.75 17.90 42.16
C SER A 404 9.49 17.23 40.80
N PHE A 405 8.28 17.32 40.27
CA PHE A 405 7.98 16.89 38.89
C PHE A 405 8.34 17.97 37.84
N LEU A 406 8.58 19.22 38.29
CA LEU A 406 8.87 20.40 37.46
C LEU A 406 10.33 20.90 37.56
N LYS A 407 11.25 20.12 38.13
CA LYS A 407 12.70 20.41 38.09
C LYS A 407 13.44 19.56 37.08
#